data_AF-A0A246WV37-F1
#
_entry.id   AF-A0A246WV37-F1
#
_cell.length_a   1.000
_cell.length_b   1.000
_cell.length_c   1.000
_cell.angle_alpha   90.00
_cell.angle_beta   90.00
_cell.angle_gamma   90.00
#
_symmetry.space_group_name_H-M   'P 1'
#
loop_
_entity.id
_entity.type
_entity.pdbx_description
1 polymer ?
#
loop_
_entity_poly.entity_id
_entity_poly.type
_entity_poly.pdbx_seq_one_letter_code
_entity_poly.pdbx_strand_id
1 'polypeptide(L)' 'MIPAIAAAFALSGCVVTPPTVRPAYVAPPGVVYVAPTYVSPGPGYVWAYHEHYGWGWHHPQYGWHRGWR' A
#
# COMPACT_ATOMS: atom_id res chain seq x y z
N MET A 1 -18.11 -14.72 43.46
CA MET A 1 -17.39 -15.29 42.29
C MET A 1 -17.86 -14.59 41.01
N ILE A 2 -17.54 -13.31 40.82
CA ILE A 2 -17.94 -12.49 39.66
C ILE A 2 -16.76 -11.74 38.96
N PRO A 3 -15.47 -11.73 39.42
CA PRO A 3 -14.46 -10.92 38.73
C PRO A 3 -13.88 -11.58 37.46
N ALA A 4 -13.97 -12.91 37.34
CA ALA A 4 -13.32 -13.64 36.25
C ALA A 4 -14.01 -13.47 34.89
N ILE A 5 -15.33 -13.24 34.87
CA ILE A 5 -16.12 -13.16 33.64
C ILE A 5 -15.91 -11.80 32.94
N ALA A 6 -15.70 -10.73 33.71
CA ALA A 6 -15.47 -9.39 33.16
C ALA A 6 -14.15 -9.27 32.37
N ALA A 7 -13.12 -10.03 32.77
CA ALA A 7 -11.82 -10.02 32.10
C ALA A 7 -11.85 -10.66 30.70
N ALA A 8 -12.73 -11.66 30.49
CA ALA A 8 -12.83 -12.37 29.21
C ALA A 8 -13.40 -11.47 28.09
N PHE A 9 -14.26 -10.51 28.42
CA PHE A 9 -14.84 -9.58 27.44
C PHE A 9 -13.88 -8.49 26.97
N ALA A 10 -12.85 -8.15 27.75
CA ALA A 10 -11.89 -7.11 27.39
C ALA A 10 -10.92 -7.54 26.28
N LEU A 11 -10.74 -8.85 26.06
CA LEU A 11 -9.78 -9.40 25.09
C LEU A 11 -10.43 -9.81 23.76
N SER A 12 -11.77 -9.85 23.68
CA SER A 12 -12.52 -10.23 22.48
C SER A 12 -12.54 -9.16 21.37
N GLY A 13 -11.81 -8.05 21.55
CA GLY A 13 -11.78 -6.91 20.62
C GLY A 13 -10.61 -6.88 19.65
N CYS A 14 -9.64 -7.79 19.76
CA CYS A 14 -8.48 -7.82 18.85
C CYS A 14 -8.87 -8.44 17.50
N VAL A 15 -9.59 -7.68 16.67
CA VAL A 15 -9.77 -8.01 15.26
C VAL A 15 -8.43 -7.80 14.57
N VAL A 16 -7.78 -8.90 14.17
CA VAL A 16 -6.64 -8.85 13.24
C VAL A 16 -7.23 -8.54 11.87
N THR A 17 -7.30 -7.26 11.53
CA THR A 17 -7.60 -6.86 10.16
C THR A 17 -6.40 -7.25 9.30
N PRO A 18 -6.55 -8.14 8.31
CA PRO A 18 -5.45 -8.43 7.41
C PRO A 18 -4.99 -7.13 6.77
N PRO A 19 -3.68 -6.91 6.57
CA PRO A 19 -3.22 -5.76 5.84
C PRO A 19 -3.93 -5.77 4.49
N THR A 20 -4.79 -4.79 4.26
CA THR A 20 -5.32 -4.53 2.93
C THR A 20 -4.12 -4.20 2.08
N VAL A 21 -3.57 -5.20 1.39
CA VAL A 21 -2.66 -5.00 0.27
C VAL A 21 -3.52 -4.33 -0.77
N ARG A 22 -3.62 -3.00 -0.68
CA ARG A 22 -4.24 -2.19 -1.73
C ARG A 22 -3.60 -2.66 -3.04
N PRO A 23 -4.40 -2.96 -4.08
CA PRO A 23 -3.84 -3.41 -5.33
C PRO A 23 -2.74 -2.44 -5.73
N ALA A 24 -1.56 -2.99 -6.00
CA ALA A 24 -0.54 -2.28 -6.76
C ALA A 24 -1.27 -1.67 -7.95
N TYR A 25 -1.22 -0.35 -8.04
CA TYR A 25 -1.97 0.49 -8.96
C TYR A 25 -2.35 -0.22 -10.27
N VAL A 26 -3.64 -0.22 -10.60
CA VAL A 26 -4.15 -0.87 -11.81
C VAL A 26 -3.65 -0.08 -13.03
N ALA A 27 -3.07 -0.80 -13.99
CA ALA A 27 -2.61 -0.22 -15.23
C ALA A 27 -3.78 0.45 -16.00
N PRO A 28 -3.58 1.64 -16.60
CA PRO A 28 -4.55 2.21 -17.51
C PRO A 28 -4.85 1.28 -18.70
N PRO A 29 -6.03 1.38 -19.34
CA PRO A 29 -6.37 0.58 -20.51
C PRO A 29 -5.29 0.69 -21.61
N GLY A 30 -4.86 -0.44 -22.15
CA GLY A 30 -3.82 -0.48 -23.18
C GLY A 30 -2.38 -0.38 -22.66
N VAL A 31 -2.17 -0.18 -21.36
CA VAL A 31 -0.85 -0.20 -20.74
C VAL A 31 -0.60 -1.57 -20.13
N VAL A 32 0.49 -2.22 -20.55
CA VAL A 32 0.95 -3.46 -19.92
C VAL A 32 1.52 -3.13 -18.54
N TYR A 33 1.06 -3.85 -17.52
CA TYR A 33 1.66 -3.78 -16.19
C TYR A 33 3.09 -4.33 -16.24
N VAL A 34 4.06 -3.52 -15.78
CA VAL A 34 5.44 -3.96 -15.58
C VAL A 34 5.69 -3.95 -14.08
N ALA A 35 6.08 -5.10 -13.52
CA ALA A 35 6.39 -5.21 -12.10
C ALA A 35 7.61 -4.33 -11.71
N PRO A 36 7.70 -3.87 -10.45
CA PRO A 36 8.85 -3.10 -9.99
C PRO A 36 10.17 -3.85 -10.21
N THR A 37 11.13 -3.18 -10.85
CA THR A 37 12.48 -3.72 -11.07
C THR A 37 13.46 -3.33 -9.96
N TYR A 38 13.01 -2.53 -8.99
CA TYR A 38 13.81 -2.06 -7.87
C TYR A 38 12.92 -1.79 -6.65
N VAL A 39 13.56 -1.74 -5.48
CA VAL A 39 12.87 -1.60 -4.18
C VAL A 39 12.10 -0.29 -4.06
N SER A 40 11.05 -0.31 -3.23
CA SER A 40 10.32 0.91 -2.87
C SER A 40 11.26 1.89 -2.14
N PRO A 41 11.27 3.19 -2.49
CA PRO A 41 12.12 4.19 -1.85
C PRO A 41 11.81 4.39 -0.37
N GLY A 42 10.58 4.10 0.05
CA GLY A 42 10.15 4.25 1.43
C GLY A 42 8.64 4.12 1.61
N PRO A 43 8.15 4.34 2.84
CA PRO A 43 6.72 4.35 3.13
C PRO A 43 5.96 5.36 2.26
N GLY A 44 4.76 5.00 1.83
CA GLY A 44 3.88 5.88 1.05
C GLY A 44 4.15 5.93 -0.46
N TYR A 45 5.27 5.38 -0.94
CA TYR A 45 5.49 5.22 -2.37
C TYR A 45 4.66 4.08 -2.94
N VAL A 46 3.94 4.36 -4.02
CA VAL A 46 3.14 3.37 -4.76
C VAL A 46 3.72 3.18 -6.14
N TRP A 47 3.70 1.94 -6.64
CA TRP A 47 4.10 1.65 -8.01
C TRP A 47 3.00 2.12 -8.94
N ALA A 48 3.27 3.06 -9.84
CA ALA A 48 2.27 3.71 -10.67
C ALA A 48 2.79 3.94 -12.10
N TYR A 49 1.86 4.12 -13.03
CA TYR A 49 2.17 4.43 -14.42
C TYR A 49 2.26 5.94 -14.65
N HIS A 50 3.37 6.39 -15.23
CA HIS A 50 3.59 7.74 -15.72
C HIS A 50 3.51 7.72 -17.25
N GLU A 51 2.76 8.65 -17.86
CA GLU A 51 2.53 8.66 -19.31
C GLU A 51 3.81 8.80 -20.15
N HIS A 52 4.73 9.66 -19.72
CA HIS A 52 5.99 9.91 -20.44
C HIS A 52 7.12 8.90 -20.11
N TYR A 53 7.23 8.47 -18.85
CA TYR A 53 8.37 7.66 -18.39
C TYR A 53 8.03 6.18 -18.12
N GLY A 54 6.75 5.80 -18.16
CA GLY A 54 6.29 4.45 -17.88
C GLY A 54 6.16 4.16 -16.38
N TRP A 55 6.48 2.94 -15.96
CA TRP A 55 6.27 2.48 -14.59
C TRP A 55 7.34 2.96 -13.60
N GLY A 56 6.92 3.56 -12.49
CA GLY A 56 7.80 4.09 -11.46
C GLY A 56 7.14 4.23 -10.08
N TRP A 57 7.92 4.63 -9.08
CA TRP A 57 7.39 4.92 -7.75
C TRP A 57 6.87 6.35 -7.68
N HIS A 58 5.64 6.53 -7.24
CA HIS A 58 5.00 7.82 -7.02
C HIS A 58 4.64 7.99 -5.55
N HIS A 59 4.93 9.15 -4.98
CA HIS A 59 4.49 9.56 -3.65
C HIS A 59 3.50 10.72 -3.78
N PRO A 60 2.31 10.67 -3.14
CA PRO A 60 1.30 11.71 -3.28
C PRO A 60 1.77 13.10 -2.82
N GLN A 61 2.74 13.16 -1.89
CA GLN A 61 3.27 14.42 -1.36
C GLN A 61 4.63 14.83 -1.97
N TYR A 62 5.42 13.87 -2.46
CA TYR A 62 6.80 14.11 -2.92
C TYR A 62 6.95 13.94 -4.44
N GLY A 63 5.89 13.51 -5.13
CA GLY A 63 5.89 13.26 -6.57
C GLY A 63 6.61 11.97 -6.94
N TRP A 64 7.11 11.92 -8.16
CA TRP A 64 7.76 10.74 -8.71
C TRP A 64 9.21 10.58 -8.24
N HIS A 65 9.56 9.34 -7.93
CA HIS A 65 10.94 8.96 -7.66
C HIS A 65 11.80 9.07 -8.92
N ARG A 66 13.13 9.25 -8.76
CA ARG A 66 14.10 9.50 -9.84
C ARG A 66 13.93 10.83 -10.60
N GLY A 67 13.19 11.79 -10.04
CA GLY A 67 13.11 13.15 -10.59
C GLY A 67 12.28 13.25 -11.87
N TRP A 68 11.36 12.30 -12.10
CA TRP A 68 10.37 12.39 -13.16
C TRP A 68 9.38 13.53 -12.83
N ARG A 69 9.03 14.32 -13.83
CA ARG A 69 8.17 15.51 -13.70
C ARG A 69 7.16 15.51 -14.84
#